data_AF-A0A7K8NUP8-F1
#
_entry.id   AF-A0A7K8NUP8-F1
#
_cell.length_a   1.000
_cell.length_b   1.000
_cell.length_c   1.000
_cell.angle_alpha   90.00
_cell.angle_beta   90.00
_cell.angle_gamma   90.00
#
_symmetry.space_group_name_H-M   'P 1'
#
loop_
_entity.id
_entity.type
_entity.pdbx_description
1 polymer ?
#
loop_
_entity_poly.entity_id
_entity_poly.type
_entity_poly.pdbx_seq_one_letter_code
_entity_poly.pdbx_strand_id
1 'polypeptide(L)'
;SYQRFANCYRDFYRLQPELTRSIYDQFVSQLQASIKEEIQEVKEEGNLEALFNSLDKIVEEAKEQEEPAWRPSGIPEEDVRSAMVPYLLKHRAYLRKVLKEKEEENRKLAEAVLAGRDRIAELQRLIQDRKQAWQ
;
A
#
# COMPACT_ATOMS: atom_id res chain seq x y z
N SER A 1 33.41 20.77 31.46
CA SER A 1 34.76 20.35 31.87
C SER A 1 34.91 20.55 33.37
N TYR A 2 35.74 19.74 34.02
CA TYR A 2 35.93 19.78 35.47
C TYR A 2 36.37 21.16 35.97
N GLN A 3 37.29 21.84 35.25
CA GLN A 3 37.73 23.19 35.59
C GLN A 3 36.58 24.20 35.64
N ARG A 4 35.60 24.12 34.74
CA ARG A 4 34.42 25.01 34.80
C ARG A 4 33.57 24.73 36.02
N PHE A 5 33.35 23.45 36.34
CA PHE A 5 32.60 23.03 37.52
C PHE A 5 33.28 23.50 38.82
N ALA A 6 34.58 23.22 38.98
CA ALA A 6 35.36 23.66 40.14
C ALA A 6 35.44 25.20 40.25
N ASN A 7 35.52 25.92 39.13
CA ASN A 7 35.52 27.38 39.11
C ASN A 7 34.20 28.00 39.56
N CYS A 8 33.08 27.28 39.45
CA CYS A 8 31.77 27.71 39.94
C CYS A 8 31.57 27.38 41.44
N TYR A 9 32.24 26.34 41.93
CA TYR A 9 32.17 25.89 43.32
C TYR A 9 33.51 26.06 44.07
N ARG A 10 34.10 27.27 43.98
CA ARG A 10 35.47 27.53 44.44
C ARG A 10 35.69 27.28 45.93
N ASP A 11 34.75 27.72 46.77
CA ASP A 11 34.90 27.64 48.22
C ASP A 11 34.83 26.18 48.70
N PHE A 12 33.96 25.38 48.09
CA PHE A 12 33.86 23.95 48.36
C PHE A 12 35.08 23.18 47.82
N TYR A 13 35.54 23.50 46.61
CA TYR A 13 36.75 22.93 46.02
C TYR A 13 38.00 23.18 46.88
N ARG A 14 38.14 24.37 47.47
CA ARG A 14 39.27 24.71 48.36
C ARG A 14 39.27 23.89 49.65
N LEU A 15 38.08 23.55 50.17
CA LEU A 15 37.93 22.78 51.41
C LEU A 15 38.10 21.27 51.16
N GLN A 16 37.49 20.74 50.10
CA GLN A 16 37.51 19.31 49.77
C GLN A 16 37.64 19.06 48.25
N PRO A 17 38.88 19.08 47.72
CA PRO A 17 39.13 18.91 46.29
C PRO A 17 38.76 17.52 45.76
N GLU A 18 39.06 16.47 46.55
CA GLU A 18 38.80 15.07 46.16
C GLU A 18 37.30 14.77 46.07
N LEU A 19 36.52 15.25 47.05
CA LEU A 19 35.07 15.10 47.05
C LEU A 19 34.43 15.89 45.90
N THR A 20 34.89 17.12 45.64
CA THR A 20 34.42 17.93 44.49
C THR A 20 34.64 17.21 43.16
N ARG A 21 35.79 16.54 43.00
CA ARG A 21 36.08 15.73 41.82
C ARG A 21 35.19 14.51 41.72
N SER A 22 35.02 13.78 42.81
CA SER A 22 34.14 12.61 42.87
C SER A 22 32.69 12.95 42.51
N ILE A 23 32.15 14.06 43.02
CA ILE A 23 30.79 14.54 42.68
C ILE A 23 30.68 14.87 41.19
N TYR A 24 31.67 15.58 40.63
CA TYR A 24 31.66 15.90 39.20
C TYR A 24 31.69 14.65 38.34
N ASP A 25 32.57 13.69 38.67
CA ASP A 25 32.69 12.45 37.91
C ASP A 25 31.39 11.64 37.99
N GLN A 26 30.78 11.53 39.18
CA GLN A 26 29.47 10.90 39.36
C GLN A 26 28.37 11.59 38.55
N PHE A 27 28.29 12.92 38.60
CA PHE A 27 27.31 13.70 37.84
C PHE A 27 27.45 13.45 36.34
N VAL A 28 28.67 13.51 35.80
CA VAL A 28 28.91 13.29 34.37
C VAL A 28 28.57 11.86 33.97
N SER A 29 29.00 10.86 34.75
CA SER A 29 28.70 9.45 34.47
C SER A 29 27.20 9.16 34.52
N GLN A 30 26.49 9.65 35.54
CA GLN A 30 25.04 9.46 35.66
C GLN A 30 24.27 10.17 34.55
N LEU A 31 24.64 11.42 34.23
CA LEU A 31 24.00 12.15 33.14
C LEU A 31 24.20 11.45 31.80
N GLN A 32 25.42 10.99 31.51
CA GLN A 32 25.71 10.24 30.29
C GLN A 32 24.97 8.90 30.22
N ALA A 33 24.86 8.19 31.35
CA ALA A 33 24.12 6.93 31.42
C ALA A 33 22.64 7.18 31.18
N SER A 34 22.04 8.15 31.89
CA SER A 34 20.63 8.51 31.75
C SER A 34 20.29 8.95 30.33
N ILE A 35 21.10 9.80 29.70
CA ILE A 35 20.85 10.20 28.29
C ILE A 35 20.90 8.99 27.34
N LYS A 36 21.83 8.06 27.54
CA LYS A 36 21.93 6.85 26.70
C LYS A 36 20.77 5.91 26.91
N GLU A 37 20.33 5.75 28.16
CA GLU A 37 19.20 4.94 28.55
C GLU A 37 17.91 5.50 27.94
N GLU A 38 17.65 6.80 28.08
CA GLU A 38 16.51 7.48 27.46
C GLU A 38 16.49 7.32 25.93
N ILE A 39 17.64 7.45 25.26
CA ILE A 39 17.73 7.21 23.81
C ILE A 39 17.41 5.74 23.49
N GLN A 40 17.90 4.80 24.30
CA GLN A 40 17.66 3.38 24.08
C GLN A 40 16.18 3.04 24.32
N GLU A 41 15.55 3.61 25.34
CA GLU A 41 14.12 3.48 25.60
C GLU A 41 13.28 4.01 24.42
N VAL A 42 13.58 5.21 23.91
CA VAL A 42 12.90 5.76 22.73
C VAL A 42 13.10 4.88 21.50
N LYS A 43 14.30 4.31 21.32
CA LYS A 43 14.57 3.36 20.23
C LYS A 43 13.74 2.09 20.34
N GLU A 44 13.59 1.55 21.54
CA GLU A 44 12.83 0.34 21.82
C GLU A 44 11.32 0.57 21.71
N GLU A 45 10.80 1.64 22.33
CA GLU A 45 9.39 2.04 22.26
C GLU A 45 8.95 2.26 20.82
N GLY A 46 9.76 2.99 20.05
CA GLY A 46 9.50 3.27 18.64
C GLY A 46 9.82 2.11 17.69
N ASN A 47 10.38 1.00 18.18
CA ASN A 47 10.91 -0.10 17.37
C ASN A 47 11.82 0.41 16.22
N LEU A 48 12.64 1.42 16.53
CA LEU A 48 13.36 2.20 15.52
C LEU A 48 14.39 1.38 14.76
N GLU A 49 15.00 0.38 15.40
CA GLU A 49 15.98 -0.48 14.74
C GLU A 49 15.35 -1.27 13.58
N ALA A 50 14.16 -1.86 13.79
CA ALA A 50 13.46 -2.57 12.73
C ALA A 50 12.99 -1.61 11.62
N LEU A 51 12.50 -0.42 11.98
CA LEU A 51 12.05 0.58 11.02
C LEU A 51 13.19 1.13 10.17
N PHE A 52 14.35 1.43 10.77
CA PHE A 52 15.52 1.89 10.02
C PHE A 52 16.10 0.79 9.14
N ASN A 53 16.17 -0.46 9.61
CA ASN A 53 16.57 -1.59 8.77
C ASN A 53 15.62 -1.78 7.57
N SER A 54 14.31 -1.60 7.78
CA SER A 54 13.33 -1.65 6.70
C SER A 54 13.50 -0.48 5.73
N LEU A 55 13.78 0.73 6.23
CA LEU A 55 14.03 1.90 5.40
C LEU A 55 15.29 1.73 4.55
N ASP A 56 16.38 1.24 5.13
CA ASP A 56 17.62 0.94 4.42
C ASP A 56 17.37 -0.04 3.28
N LYS A 57 16.58 -1.09 3.52
CA LYS A 57 16.19 -2.04 2.47
C LYS A 57 15.43 -1.36 1.32
N ILE A 58 14.49 -0.47 1.61
CA ILE A 58 13.73 0.27 0.59
C ILE A 58 14.66 1.20 -0.21
N VAL A 59 15.60 1.87 0.45
CA VAL A 59 16.59 2.73 -0.20
C VAL A 59 17.48 1.91 -1.13
N GLU A 60 17.95 0.74 -0.69
CA GLU A 60 18.73 -0.19 -1.51
C GLU A 60 17.96 -0.68 -2.75
N GLU A 61 16.70 -1.10 -2.58
CA GLU A 61 15.83 -1.54 -3.68
C GLU A 61 15.57 -0.45 -4.73
N ALA A 62 15.54 0.82 -4.31
CA ALA A 62 15.27 1.97 -5.17
C ALA A 62 16.52 2.64 -5.76
N LYS A 63 17.73 2.11 -5.51
CA LYS A 63 19.01 2.75 -5.91
C LYS A 63 19.14 3.09 -7.39
N GLU A 64 18.53 2.28 -8.27
CA GLU A 64 18.62 2.46 -9.72
C GLU A 64 17.54 3.41 -10.28
N GLN A 65 16.60 3.86 -9.44
CA GLN A 65 15.56 4.80 -9.86
C GLN A 65 16.04 6.24 -9.70
N GLU A 66 16.48 6.85 -10.80
CA GLU A 66 16.93 8.25 -10.82
C GLU A 66 15.76 9.25 -10.89
N GLU A 67 14.58 8.79 -11.31
CA GLU A 67 13.41 9.65 -11.43
C GLU A 67 12.80 10.00 -10.07
N PRO A 68 12.29 11.23 -9.88
CA PRO A 68 11.58 11.60 -8.67
C PRO A 68 10.38 10.69 -8.43
N ALA A 69 10.41 9.93 -7.33
CA ALA A 69 9.28 9.11 -6.93
C ALA A 69 8.03 9.98 -6.67
N TRP A 70 6.86 9.43 -6.99
CA TRP A 70 5.57 10.08 -6.73
C TRP A 70 5.42 10.51 -5.26
N ARG A 71 4.73 11.63 -5.04
CA ARG A 71 4.39 12.15 -3.71
C ARG A 71 2.89 12.46 -3.69
N PRO A 72 2.20 12.30 -2.54
CA PRO A 72 0.80 12.67 -2.40
C PRO A 72 0.58 14.11 -2.83
N SER A 73 -0.38 14.30 -3.72
CA SER A 73 -0.76 15.63 -4.23
C SER A 73 -1.44 16.48 -3.17
N GLY A 74 -2.00 15.83 -2.14
CA GLY A 74 -2.89 16.45 -1.16
C GLY A 74 -4.36 16.43 -1.59
N ILE A 75 -4.66 15.85 -2.76
CA ILE A 75 -6.02 15.65 -3.28
C ILE A 75 -6.36 14.16 -3.16
N PRO A 76 -7.17 13.76 -2.17
CA PRO A 76 -7.45 12.34 -1.91
C PRO A 76 -8.01 11.59 -3.12
N GLU A 77 -8.86 12.24 -3.92
CA GLU A 77 -9.45 11.64 -5.12
C GLU A 77 -8.43 11.31 -6.20
N GLU A 78 -7.32 12.05 -6.29
CA GLU A 78 -6.24 11.77 -7.23
C GLU A 78 -5.28 10.72 -6.68
N ASP A 79 -4.94 10.83 -5.40
CA ASP A 79 -3.99 9.94 -4.74
C ASP A 79 -4.53 8.49 -4.65
N VAL A 80 -5.85 8.33 -4.45
CA VAL A 80 -6.51 7.01 -4.39
C VAL A 80 -6.65 6.36 -5.78
N ARG A 81 -6.74 7.15 -6.86
CA ARG A 81 -6.92 6.59 -8.22
C ARG A 81 -5.80 5.62 -8.58
N SER A 82 -4.55 5.98 -8.31
CA SER A 82 -3.39 5.14 -8.63
C SER A 82 -3.51 3.74 -7.99
N ALA A 83 -3.91 3.68 -6.72
CA ALA A 83 -4.11 2.43 -6.00
C ALA A 83 -5.31 1.61 -6.52
N MET A 84 -6.38 2.28 -6.96
CA MET A 84 -7.62 1.62 -7.40
C MET A 84 -7.58 1.11 -8.85
N VAL A 85 -6.82 1.77 -9.73
CA VAL A 85 -6.78 1.47 -11.17
C VAL A 85 -6.53 -0.01 -11.49
N PRO A 86 -5.54 -0.71 -10.88
CA PRO A 86 -5.30 -2.12 -11.18
C PRO A 86 -6.52 -3.02 -10.94
N TYR A 87 -7.26 -2.79 -9.85
CA TYR A 87 -8.46 -3.54 -9.51
C TYR A 87 -9.60 -3.28 -10.49
N LEU A 88 -9.82 -2.00 -10.84
CA LEU A 88 -10.84 -1.60 -11.80
C LEU A 88 -10.55 -2.15 -13.20
N LEU A 89 -9.28 -2.17 -13.61
CA LEU A 89 -8.85 -2.76 -14.89
C LEU A 89 -9.10 -4.28 -14.91
N LYS A 90 -8.77 -4.99 -13.83
CA LYS A 90 -9.06 -6.43 -13.69
C LYS A 90 -10.56 -6.72 -13.77
N HIS A 91 -11.36 -5.94 -13.06
CA HIS A 91 -12.81 -6.10 -13.08
C HIS A 91 -13.40 -5.81 -14.47
N ARG A 92 -12.95 -4.75 -15.13
CA ARG A 92 -13.35 -4.42 -16.51
C ARG A 92 -13.01 -5.55 -17.49
N ALA A 93 -11.83 -6.15 -17.37
CA ALA A 93 -11.43 -7.26 -18.21
C ALA A 93 -12.34 -8.49 -18.02
N TYR A 94 -12.67 -8.81 -16.76
CA TYR A 94 -13.61 -9.88 -16.44
C TYR A 94 -15.01 -9.63 -17.04
N LEU A 95 -15.58 -8.44 -16.82
CA LEU A 95 -16.90 -8.10 -17.35
C LEU A 95 -16.96 -8.17 -18.87
N ARG A 96 -15.90 -7.69 -19.56
CA ARG A 96 -15.80 -7.79 -21.03
C ARG A 96 -15.79 -9.24 -21.52
N LYS A 97 -15.11 -10.14 -20.80
CA LYS A 97 -15.10 -11.56 -21.12
C LYS A 97 -16.51 -12.15 -20.99
N VAL A 98 -17.18 -11.92 -19.87
CA VAL A 98 -18.54 -12.43 -19.61
C VAL A 98 -19.53 -11.87 -20.64
N LEU A 99 -19.44 -10.57 -20.96
CA LEU A 99 -20.30 -9.95 -21.96
C LEU A 99 -20.14 -10.63 -23.32
N LYS A 100 -18.90 -10.84 -23.78
CA LYS A 100 -18.61 -11.51 -25.05
C LYS A 100 -19.16 -12.94 -25.10
N GLU A 101 -19.03 -13.69 -24.00
CA GLU A 101 -19.59 -15.05 -23.90
C GLU A 101 -21.12 -15.03 -24.04
N LYS A 102 -21.79 -14.08 -23.38
CA LYS A 102 -23.25 -13.94 -23.45
C LYS A 102 -23.73 -13.47 -24.82
N GLU A 103 -23.02 -12.56 -25.46
CA GLU A 103 -23.32 -12.11 -26.83
C GLU A 103 -23.21 -13.26 -27.83
N GLU A 104 -22.18 -14.10 -27.71
CA GLU A 104 -21.98 -15.27 -28.56
C GLU A 104 -23.10 -16.32 -28.38
N GLU A 105 -23.45 -16.63 -27.13
CA GLU A 105 -24.56 -17.53 -26.81
C GLU A 105 -25.87 -16.99 -27.40
N ASN A 106 -26.16 -15.69 -27.19
CA ASN A 106 -27.38 -15.05 -27.68
C ASN A 106 -27.45 -15.05 -29.21
N ARG A 107 -26.32 -14.84 -29.91
CA ARG A 107 -26.27 -14.92 -31.37
C ARG A 107 -26.66 -16.32 -31.86
N LYS A 108 -26.07 -17.38 -31.28
CA LYS A 108 -26.40 -18.77 -31.64
C LYS A 108 -27.88 -19.09 -31.37
N LEU A 109 -28.41 -18.61 -30.24
CA LEU A 109 -29.82 -18.76 -29.89
C LEU A 109 -30.72 -18.04 -30.91
N ALA A 110 -30.37 -16.82 -31.30
CA ALA A 110 -31.13 -16.05 -32.30
C ALA A 110 -31.14 -16.75 -33.66
N GLU A 111 -30.00 -17.26 -34.12
CA GLU A 111 -29.90 -18.06 -35.34
C GLU A 111 -30.79 -19.31 -35.29
N ALA A 112 -30.77 -20.04 -34.17
CA ALA A 112 -31.62 -21.21 -33.98
C ALA A 112 -33.12 -20.86 -33.98
N VAL A 113 -33.50 -19.73 -33.39
CA VAL A 113 -34.89 -19.24 -33.40
C VAL A 113 -35.33 -18.89 -34.81
N LEU A 114 -34.49 -18.21 -35.61
CA LEU A 114 -34.81 -17.88 -36.99
C LEU A 114 -34.99 -19.15 -37.83
N ALA A 115 -34.05 -20.10 -37.76
CA ALA A 115 -34.17 -21.39 -38.45
C ALA A 115 -35.43 -22.16 -38.03
N GLY A 116 -35.78 -22.11 -36.74
CA GLY A 116 -37.02 -22.68 -36.22
C GLY A 116 -38.27 -22.02 -36.81
N ARG A 117 -38.28 -20.69 -36.92
CA ARG A 117 -39.39 -19.93 -37.52
C ARG A 117 -39.57 -20.25 -39.00
N ASP A 118 -38.48 -20.34 -39.76
CA ASP A 118 -38.52 -20.69 -41.18
C ASP A 118 -39.12 -22.08 -41.38
N ARG A 119 -38.70 -23.05 -40.56
CA ARG A 119 -39.24 -24.42 -40.60
C ARG A 119 -40.72 -24.47 -40.25
N ILE A 120 -41.17 -23.67 -39.28
CA ILE A 120 -42.60 -23.56 -38.96
C ILE A 120 -43.38 -22.99 -40.14
N ALA A 121 -42.86 -21.93 -40.79
CA ALA A 121 -43.51 -21.32 -41.95
C ALA A 121 -43.63 -22.31 -43.13
N GLU A 122 -42.58 -23.10 -43.40
CA GLU A 122 -42.61 -24.16 -44.41
C GLU A 122 -43.65 -25.23 -44.11
N LEU A 123 -43.70 -25.71 -42.86
CA LEU A 123 -44.68 -26.70 -42.43
C LEU A 123 -46.11 -26.18 -42.54
N GLN A 124 -46.34 -24.91 -42.17
CA GLN A 124 -47.64 -24.27 -42.33
C GLN A 124 -48.07 -24.21 -43.79
N ARG A 125 -47.15 -23.88 -44.72
CA ARG A 125 -47.43 -23.89 -46.16
C ARG A 125 -47.80 -25.29 -46.64
N LEU A 126 -47.03 -26.32 -46.28
CA LEU A 126 -47.32 -27.70 -46.65
C LEU A 126 -48.68 -28.19 -46.14
N ILE A 127 -49.06 -27.82 -44.91
CA ILE A 127 -50.37 -28.14 -44.35
C ILE A 127 -51.48 -27.46 -45.15
N GLN A 128 -51.28 -26.19 -45.52
CA GLN A 128 -52.24 -25.44 -46.31
C GLN A 128 -52.40 -25.99 -47.73
N ASP A 129 -51.30 -26.31 -48.40
CA ASP A 129 -51.29 -26.91 -49.74
C ASP A 129 -52.00 -28.26 -49.74
N ARG A 130 -51.71 -29.10 -48.72
CA ARG A 130 -52.44 -30.36 -48.52
C ARG A 130 -53.93 -30.08 -48.32
N LYS A 131 -54.30 -29.20 -47.40
CA LYS A 131 -55.72 -28.89 -47.14
C LYS A 131 -56.46 -28.50 -48.42
N GLN A 132 -55.85 -27.68 -49.28
CA GLN A 132 -56.43 -27.30 -50.57
C GLN A 132 -56.60 -28.47 -51.54
N ALA A 133 -55.66 -29.43 -51.55
CA ALA A 133 -55.76 -30.63 -52.39
C ALA A 133 -56.87 -31.62 -51.98
N TRP A 134 -57.42 -31.49 -50.76
CA TRP A 134 -58.54 -32.31 -50.26
C TRP A 134 -59.90 -31.59 -50.33
N GLN A 135 -59.95 -30.36 -50.85
CA GLN A 135 -61.19 -29.60 -51.11
C GLN A 135 -61.56 -29.67 -52.58
#